data_AF-A0A955UZW0-F1
#
_entry.id   AF-A0A955UZW0-F1
#
_cell.length_a   1.000
_cell.length_b   1.000
_cell.length_c   1.000
_cell.angle_alpha   90.00
_cell.angle_beta   90.00
_cell.angle_gamma   90.00
#
_symmetry.space_group_name_H-M   'P 1'
#
loop_
_entity.id
_entity.type
_entity.pdbx_description
1 polymer ?
#
loop_
_entity_poly.entity_id
_entity_poly.type
_entity_poly.pdbx_seq_one_letter_code
_entity_poly.pdbx_strand_id
1 'polypeptide(L)'
;MRRIECKGAPRDLGIEQGLAFAREIGDWCAAQGLRPQRFRLPLLRRLAGGAVLGAGVGRETLRHYPHAVECATGIARASRTSLDALMEDVVATAYAAPGHPLTQPAAACAAPGVGAGRALDATQPWVARRTVPEVGFASVEVVLPWLPGGVVGVNAEGLAVAVAAPAAPPRHVGLRAAPA
;
A
#
# COMPACT_ATOMS: atom_id res chain seq x y z
N MET A 1 -17.53 4.95 -0.45
CA MET A 1 -16.31 4.36 -1.04
C MET A 1 -16.44 4.41 -2.56
N ARG A 2 -15.48 4.98 -3.29
CA ARG A 2 -15.49 5.02 -4.77
C ARG A 2 -15.13 3.64 -5.34
N ARG A 3 -15.54 3.37 -6.58
CA ARG A 3 -15.26 2.11 -7.29
C ARG A 3 -14.48 2.37 -8.57
N ILE A 4 -13.48 1.53 -8.85
CA ILE A 4 -12.74 1.53 -10.12
C ILE A 4 -12.56 0.10 -10.64
N GLU A 5 -12.40 -0.04 -11.95
CA GLU A 5 -12.01 -1.28 -12.59
C GLU A 5 -10.66 -1.05 -13.28
N CYS A 6 -9.69 -1.94 -13.01
CA CYS A 6 -8.34 -1.90 -13.53
C CYS A 6 -8.09 -3.13 -14.41
N LYS A 7 -7.61 -2.97 -15.64
CA LYS A 7 -7.37 -4.08 -16.60
C LYS A 7 -5.96 -4.07 -17.20
N GLY A 8 -5.49 -5.25 -17.62
CA GLY A 8 -4.27 -5.41 -18.42
C GLY A 8 -3.04 -5.80 -17.62
N ALA A 9 -1.85 -5.40 -18.09
CA ALA A 9 -0.59 -5.73 -17.44
C ALA A 9 -0.42 -4.93 -16.14
N PRO A 10 0.45 -5.34 -15.20
CA PRO A 10 0.60 -4.66 -13.90
C PRO A 10 0.78 -3.13 -13.98
N ARG A 11 1.52 -2.64 -14.99
CA ARG A 11 1.69 -1.21 -15.24
C ARG A 11 0.40 -0.51 -15.65
N ASP A 12 -0.43 -1.16 -16.47
CA ASP A 12 -1.69 -0.61 -16.96
C ASP A 12 -2.70 -0.50 -15.81
N LEU A 13 -2.76 -1.52 -14.95
CA LEU A 13 -3.54 -1.47 -13.70
C LEU A 13 -3.19 -0.22 -12.88
N GLY A 14 -1.90 0.04 -12.74
CA GLY A 14 -1.40 1.24 -12.05
C GLY A 14 -1.75 2.54 -12.76
N ILE A 15 -1.68 2.58 -14.09
CA ILE A 15 -2.05 3.77 -14.89
C ILE A 15 -3.52 4.11 -14.67
N GLU A 16 -4.42 3.14 -14.77
CA GLU A 16 -5.86 3.36 -14.61
C GLU A 16 -6.20 3.87 -13.21
N GLN A 17 -5.61 3.30 -12.17
CA GLN A 17 -5.74 3.80 -10.80
C GLN A 17 -5.16 5.22 -10.65
N GLY A 18 -3.96 5.46 -11.17
CA GLY A 18 -3.31 6.77 -11.08
C GLY A 18 -4.06 7.86 -11.83
N LEU A 19 -4.71 7.55 -12.95
CA LEU A 19 -5.58 8.48 -13.68
C LEU A 19 -6.85 8.78 -12.88
N ALA A 20 -7.49 7.75 -12.32
CA ALA A 20 -8.73 7.90 -11.56
C ALA A 20 -8.57 8.75 -10.30
N PHE A 21 -7.37 8.76 -9.70
CA PHE A 21 -7.09 9.41 -8.42
C PHE A 21 -5.90 10.37 -8.46
N ALA A 22 -5.57 10.93 -9.61
CA ALA A 22 -4.41 11.80 -9.77
C ALA A 22 -4.39 12.96 -8.76
N ARG A 23 -5.58 13.55 -8.51
CA ARG A 23 -5.73 14.65 -7.55
C ARG A 23 -5.49 14.19 -6.12
N GLU A 24 -6.15 13.12 -5.68
CA GLU A 24 -6.02 12.59 -4.33
C GLU A 24 -4.59 12.15 -4.02
N ILE A 25 -3.92 11.52 -4.99
CA ILE A 25 -2.52 11.12 -4.86
C ILE A 25 -1.63 12.37 -4.75
N GLY A 26 -1.88 13.40 -5.56
CA GLY A 26 -1.16 14.67 -5.48
C GLY A 26 -1.35 15.39 -4.13
N ASP A 27 -2.59 15.50 -3.66
CA ASP A 27 -2.95 16.12 -2.38
C ASP A 27 -2.32 15.35 -1.21
N TRP A 28 -2.33 14.02 -1.27
CA TRP A 28 -1.69 13.17 -0.28
C TRP A 28 -0.16 13.34 -0.28
N CYS A 29 0.51 13.31 -1.45
CA CYS A 29 1.94 13.55 -1.54
C CYS A 29 2.31 14.93 -0.97
N ALA A 30 1.53 15.97 -1.28
CA ALA A 30 1.73 17.32 -0.77
C ALA A 30 1.59 17.36 0.76
N ALA A 31 0.58 16.70 1.32
CA ALA A 31 0.35 16.60 2.76
C ALA A 31 1.50 15.89 3.50
N GLN A 32 2.13 14.91 2.84
CA GLN A 32 3.30 14.18 3.39
C GLN A 32 4.63 14.91 3.16
N GLY A 33 4.63 16.10 2.52
CA GLY A 33 5.86 16.79 2.12
C GLY A 33 6.69 16.05 1.06
N LEU A 34 6.10 15.04 0.42
CA LEU A 34 6.73 14.24 -0.62
C LEU A 34 6.76 15.04 -1.92
N ARG A 35 7.92 15.09 -2.56
CA ARG A 35 8.07 15.92 -3.77
C ARG A 35 7.33 15.27 -4.95
N PRO A 36 6.33 15.94 -5.56
CA PRO A 36 5.55 15.38 -6.67
C PRO A 36 6.38 15.19 -7.94
N GLN A 37 7.50 15.92 -8.09
CA GLN A 37 8.38 15.80 -9.25
C GLN A 37 9.85 15.68 -8.83
N ARG A 38 10.52 14.64 -9.32
CA ARG A 38 11.99 14.65 -9.44
C ARG A 38 12.34 15.78 -10.42
N PHE A 39 13.15 16.73 -9.97
CA PHE A 39 13.71 17.80 -10.81
C PHE A 39 14.25 17.22 -12.14
N ARG A 40 13.96 17.90 -13.25
CA ARG A 40 14.34 17.55 -14.64
C ARG A 40 15.86 17.50 -14.90
N LEU A 41 16.71 17.62 -13.89
CA LEU A 41 18.15 17.53 -14.04
C LEU A 41 18.57 16.08 -13.76
N PRO A 42 19.01 15.32 -14.77
CA PRO A 42 19.44 13.94 -14.63
C PRO A 42 20.81 13.93 -13.96
N LEU A 43 20.86 14.11 -12.65
CA LEU A 43 22.03 13.68 -11.90
C LEU A 43 21.97 12.15 -11.90
N LEU A 44 22.76 11.52 -12.77
CA LEU A 44 22.95 10.06 -12.87
C LEU A 44 23.15 9.43 -11.47
N ARG A 45 23.75 10.18 -10.54
CA ARG A 45 23.89 9.82 -9.12
C ARG A 45 22.57 9.49 -8.40
N ARG A 46 21.44 10.10 -8.77
CA ARG A 46 20.12 9.82 -8.17
C ARG A 46 19.41 8.63 -8.84
N LEU A 47 19.76 8.31 -10.08
CA LEU A 47 19.32 7.07 -10.74
C LEU A 47 20.08 5.85 -10.19
N ALA A 48 21.35 6.03 -9.81
CA ALA A 48 22.17 5.00 -9.17
C ALA A 48 22.14 5.01 -7.63
N GLY A 49 21.53 6.03 -7.00
CA GLY A 49 21.74 6.35 -5.58
C GLY A 49 20.59 7.06 -4.86
N GLY A 50 19.38 7.09 -5.41
CA GLY A 50 18.20 7.60 -4.68
C GLY A 50 17.91 6.76 -3.43
N ALA A 51 17.31 7.35 -2.39
CA ALA A 51 17.06 6.67 -1.11
C ALA A 51 16.28 5.36 -1.24
N VAL A 52 15.42 5.25 -2.27
CA VAL A 52 14.65 4.04 -2.58
C VAL A 52 15.31 3.21 -3.68
N LEU A 53 15.71 3.81 -4.82
CA LEU A 53 16.19 3.02 -5.98
C LEU A 53 17.68 2.64 -5.90
N GLY A 54 18.46 3.31 -5.04
CA GLY A 54 19.92 3.15 -4.98
C GLY A 54 20.44 2.22 -3.89
N ALA A 55 19.73 2.09 -2.76
CA ALA A 55 20.10 1.24 -1.63
C ALA A 55 18.89 0.93 -0.72
N GLY A 56 19.03 -0.03 0.20
CA GLY A 56 18.04 -0.30 1.25
C GLY A 56 16.78 -1.04 0.80
N VAL A 57 15.70 -0.91 1.58
CA VAL A 57 14.43 -1.66 1.38
C VAL A 57 13.83 -1.36 0.01
N GLY A 58 13.86 -0.11 -0.46
CA GLY A 58 13.30 0.25 -1.76
C GLY A 58 13.90 -0.54 -2.91
N ARG A 59 15.22 -0.73 -2.92
CA ARG A 59 15.94 -1.50 -3.94
C ARG A 59 15.55 -2.97 -3.89
N GLU A 60 15.43 -3.53 -2.70
CA GLU A 60 14.98 -4.91 -2.53
C GLU A 60 13.51 -5.08 -2.94
N THR A 61 12.67 -4.07 -2.72
CA THR A 61 11.28 -4.10 -3.20
C THR A 61 11.21 -4.16 -4.73
N LEU A 62 12.03 -3.36 -5.43
CA LEU A 62 12.16 -3.42 -6.90
C LEU A 62 12.59 -4.80 -7.38
N ARG A 63 13.55 -5.40 -6.68
CA ARG A 63 14.15 -6.68 -7.06
C ARG A 63 13.20 -7.86 -6.85
N HIS A 64 12.46 -7.85 -5.75
CA HIS A 64 11.69 -9.00 -5.30
C HIS A 64 10.19 -8.93 -5.63
N TYR A 65 9.65 -7.73 -5.90
CA TYR A 65 8.21 -7.54 -6.17
C TYR A 65 7.96 -6.78 -7.48
N PRO A 66 8.41 -7.32 -8.63
CA PRO A 66 8.35 -6.62 -9.92
C PRO A 66 6.93 -6.21 -10.31
N HIS A 67 5.91 -7.02 -10.03
CA HIS A 67 4.52 -6.68 -10.36
C HIS A 67 4.01 -5.47 -9.56
N ALA A 68 4.29 -5.41 -8.26
CA ALA A 68 3.89 -4.29 -7.41
C ALA A 68 4.59 -2.99 -7.85
N VAL A 69 5.84 -3.11 -8.27
CA VAL A 69 6.68 -2.00 -8.73
C VAL A 69 6.23 -1.47 -10.08
N GLU A 70 5.88 -2.36 -11.01
CA GLU A 70 5.29 -1.99 -12.29
C GLU A 70 3.97 -1.25 -12.10
N CYS A 71 3.11 -1.74 -11.19
CA CYS A 71 1.88 -1.07 -10.81
C CYS A 71 2.15 0.33 -10.19
N ALA A 72 3.06 0.42 -9.21
CA ALA A 72 3.45 1.70 -8.62
C ALA A 72 4.03 2.68 -9.66
N THR A 73 4.78 2.17 -10.64
CA THR A 73 5.32 2.96 -11.77
C THR A 73 4.19 3.52 -12.62
N GLY A 74 3.16 2.71 -12.92
CA GLY A 74 1.95 3.15 -13.60
C GLY A 74 1.22 4.26 -12.84
N ILE A 75 1.00 4.07 -11.54
CA ILE A 75 0.36 5.05 -10.65
C ILE A 75 1.13 6.37 -10.67
N ALA A 76 2.46 6.32 -10.45
CA ALA A 76 3.31 7.51 -10.44
C ALA A 76 3.23 8.28 -11.76
N ARG A 77 3.34 7.56 -12.88
CA ARG A 77 3.28 8.17 -14.22
C ARG A 77 1.93 8.86 -14.47
N ALA A 78 0.82 8.19 -14.17
CA ALA A 78 -0.51 8.71 -14.45
C ALA A 78 -0.92 9.84 -13.51
N SER A 79 -0.58 9.75 -12.22
CA SER A 79 -0.84 10.79 -11.21
C SER A 79 0.15 11.95 -11.26
N ARG A 80 1.17 11.88 -12.13
CA ARG A 80 2.27 12.85 -12.24
C ARG A 80 3.03 13.04 -10.92
N THR A 81 3.16 11.95 -10.15
CA THR A 81 3.95 11.90 -8.92
C THR A 81 5.26 11.16 -9.15
N SER A 82 6.15 11.15 -8.16
CA SER A 82 7.41 10.40 -8.26
C SER A 82 7.23 8.98 -7.72
N LEU A 83 7.82 7.99 -8.42
CA LEU A 83 7.84 6.62 -7.92
C LEU A 83 8.51 6.54 -6.54
N ASP A 84 9.56 7.33 -6.30
CA ASP A 84 10.19 7.43 -4.98
C ASP A 84 9.20 7.82 -3.90
N ALA A 85 8.39 8.86 -4.11
CA ALA A 85 7.41 9.30 -3.11
C ALA A 85 6.42 8.19 -2.74
N LEU A 86 5.90 7.47 -3.74
CA LEU A 86 5.01 6.34 -3.50
C LEU A 86 5.71 5.21 -2.74
N MET A 87 6.95 4.89 -3.12
CA MET A 87 7.69 3.80 -2.50
C MET A 87 8.22 4.16 -1.10
N GLU A 88 8.58 5.41 -0.84
CA GLU A 88 8.91 5.91 0.50
C GLU A 88 7.74 5.69 1.45
N ASP A 89 6.51 5.97 1.00
CA ASP A 89 5.32 5.70 1.81
C ASP A 89 5.00 4.21 1.94
N VAL A 90 5.12 3.41 0.88
CA VAL A 90 4.93 1.95 0.98
C VAL A 90 5.88 1.36 2.02
N VAL A 91 7.14 1.80 2.02
CA VAL A 91 8.13 1.38 3.01
C VAL A 91 7.79 1.94 4.40
N ALA A 92 7.50 3.23 4.52
CA ALA A 92 7.14 3.85 5.80
C ALA A 92 5.92 3.18 6.43
N THR A 93 4.92 2.83 5.61
CA THR A 93 3.73 2.07 5.95
C THR A 93 4.06 0.67 6.45
N ALA A 94 4.94 -0.05 5.75
CA ALA A 94 5.33 -1.43 6.12
C ALA A 94 6.06 -1.47 7.47
N TYR A 95 6.78 -0.40 7.81
CA TYR A 95 7.49 -0.23 9.07
C TYR A 95 6.78 0.74 10.04
N ALA A 96 5.52 1.08 9.79
CA ALA A 96 4.85 2.11 10.55
C ALA A 96 4.67 1.71 12.02
N ALA A 97 4.81 2.69 12.91
CA ALA A 97 4.54 2.52 14.33
C ALA A 97 3.05 2.18 14.57
N PRO A 98 2.72 1.56 15.72
CA PRO A 98 1.33 1.33 16.12
C PRO A 98 0.50 2.62 16.04
N GLY A 99 -0.63 2.58 15.33
CA GLY A 99 -1.55 3.71 15.16
C GLY A 99 -1.62 4.28 13.75
N HIS A 100 -0.79 3.82 12.81
CA HIS A 100 -0.98 4.10 11.40
C HIS A 100 -2.30 3.49 10.88
N PRO A 101 -3.02 4.13 9.93
CA PRO A 101 -4.27 3.58 9.38
C PRO A 101 -4.12 2.15 8.82
N LEU A 102 -2.88 1.81 8.41
CA LEU A 102 -2.54 0.49 7.89
C LEU A 102 -2.18 -0.55 8.96
N THR A 103 -1.95 -0.15 10.21
CA THR A 103 -1.52 -1.02 11.33
C THR A 103 -2.67 -1.36 12.29
N GLN A 104 -3.82 -1.81 11.77
CA GLN A 104 -4.96 -2.22 12.60
C GLN A 104 -4.71 -3.62 13.21
N PRO A 105 -4.97 -3.83 14.52
CA PRO A 105 -4.68 -5.10 15.19
C PRO A 105 -5.56 -6.25 14.69
N ALA A 106 -4.98 -7.44 14.57
CA ALA A 106 -5.65 -8.67 14.12
C ALA A 106 -6.91 -9.05 14.93
N ALA A 107 -6.95 -8.72 16.22
CA ALA A 107 -8.14 -8.95 17.06
C ALA A 107 -9.37 -8.15 16.61
N ALA A 108 -9.19 -6.99 15.96
CA ALA A 108 -10.28 -6.21 15.36
C ALA A 108 -10.72 -6.74 13.97
N CYS A 109 -10.01 -7.76 13.46
CA CYS A 109 -10.18 -8.33 12.12
C CYS A 109 -10.86 -9.71 12.15
N ALA A 110 -11.01 -10.32 13.33
CA ALA A 110 -11.54 -11.66 13.50
C ALA A 110 -12.93 -11.65 14.15
N ALA A 111 -13.97 -11.94 13.35
CA ALA A 111 -15.21 -12.49 13.89
C ALA A 111 -15.10 -14.02 13.95
N PRO A 112 -15.70 -14.72 14.92
CA PRO A 112 -15.77 -16.18 14.90
C PRO A 112 -16.54 -16.66 13.65
N GLY A 113 -15.88 -17.37 12.73
CA GLY A 113 -16.49 -17.90 11.51
C GLY A 113 -15.57 -17.93 10.27
N VAL A 114 -16.13 -18.33 9.11
CA VAL A 114 -15.47 -18.43 7.79
C VAL A 114 -15.40 -17.07 7.11
N GLY A 115 -14.72 -16.10 7.72
CA GLY A 115 -14.64 -14.74 7.18
C GLY A 115 -13.34 -14.03 7.52
N ALA A 116 -12.78 -13.34 6.53
CA ALA A 116 -11.69 -12.39 6.73
C ALA A 116 -12.28 -10.98 6.75
N GLY A 117 -12.06 -10.23 7.82
CA GLY A 117 -12.54 -8.85 7.98
C GLY A 117 -11.42 -7.92 8.39
N ARG A 118 -11.58 -6.63 8.14
CA ARG A 118 -10.66 -5.58 8.62
C ARG A 118 -11.43 -4.29 8.85
N ALA A 119 -11.21 -3.66 10.00
CA ALA A 119 -11.68 -2.30 10.24
C ALA A 119 -10.90 -1.30 9.35
N LEU A 120 -11.65 -0.43 8.67
CA LEU A 120 -11.12 0.62 7.81
C LEU A 120 -11.26 1.97 8.52
N ASP A 121 -10.19 2.76 8.53
CA ASP A 121 -10.23 4.13 9.05
C ASP A 121 -11.11 5.00 8.15
N ALA A 122 -12.22 5.52 8.68
CA ALA A 122 -13.19 6.31 7.93
C ALA A 122 -12.64 7.64 7.41
N THR A 123 -11.50 8.11 7.93
CA THR A 123 -10.85 9.36 7.47
C THR A 123 -10.05 9.17 6.17
N GLN A 124 -9.78 7.92 5.78
CA GLN A 124 -8.97 7.62 4.61
C GLN A 124 -9.82 7.50 3.34
N PRO A 125 -9.27 7.85 2.16
CA PRO A 125 -9.98 7.82 0.89
C PRO A 125 -10.02 6.41 0.29
N TRP A 126 -10.56 5.43 1.02
CA TRP A 126 -10.63 4.06 0.55
C TRP A 126 -11.41 3.92 -0.76
N VAL A 127 -10.93 2.99 -1.59
CA VAL A 127 -11.49 2.68 -2.90
C VAL A 127 -11.71 1.18 -3.01
N ALA A 128 -12.85 0.77 -3.56
CA ALA A 128 -13.05 -0.60 -4.02
C ALA A 128 -12.54 -0.72 -5.46
N ARG A 129 -11.51 -1.53 -5.68
CA ARG A 129 -10.88 -1.78 -6.97
C ARG A 129 -11.22 -3.18 -7.43
N ARG A 130 -11.80 -3.31 -8.62
CA ARG A 130 -11.85 -4.57 -9.35
C ARG A 130 -10.61 -4.66 -10.25
N THR A 131 -9.81 -5.70 -10.10
CA THR A 131 -8.61 -5.92 -10.91
C THR A 131 -8.86 -7.08 -11.87
N VAL A 132 -8.55 -6.90 -13.15
CA VAL A 132 -8.65 -7.92 -14.20
C VAL A 132 -7.31 -7.97 -14.93
N PRO A 133 -6.29 -8.66 -14.36
CA PRO A 133 -4.97 -8.73 -14.97
C PRO A 133 -5.02 -9.53 -16.27
N GLU A 134 -4.12 -9.22 -17.21
CA GLU A 134 -3.95 -10.00 -18.45
C GLU A 134 -3.55 -11.46 -18.15
N VAL A 135 -2.68 -11.64 -17.14
CA VAL A 135 -2.24 -12.93 -16.63
C VAL A 135 -2.44 -12.95 -15.12
N GLY A 136 -3.21 -13.92 -14.63
CA GLY A 136 -3.49 -14.11 -13.21
C GLY A 136 -4.99 -14.17 -12.91
N PHE A 137 -5.34 -13.97 -11.63
CA PHE A 137 -6.71 -14.05 -11.16
C PHE A 137 -7.30 -12.66 -10.97
N ALA A 138 -8.53 -12.47 -11.46
CA ALA A 138 -9.29 -11.27 -11.15
C ALA A 138 -9.56 -11.17 -9.65
N SER A 139 -9.64 -9.95 -9.13
CA SER A 139 -9.90 -9.72 -7.72
C SER A 139 -10.79 -8.50 -7.50
N VAL A 140 -11.44 -8.46 -6.35
CA VAL A 140 -12.07 -7.25 -5.80
C VAL A 140 -11.39 -6.95 -4.47
N GLU A 141 -10.83 -5.75 -4.38
CA GLU A 141 -9.97 -5.34 -3.28
C GLU A 141 -10.39 -3.96 -2.78
N VAL A 142 -10.12 -3.68 -1.50
CA VAL A 142 -10.13 -2.33 -0.97
C VAL A 142 -8.70 -1.83 -0.89
N VAL A 143 -8.45 -0.64 -1.41
CA VAL A 143 -7.11 -0.08 -1.59
C VAL A 143 -7.09 1.42 -1.27
N LEU A 144 -5.92 1.95 -0.92
CA LEU A 144 -5.67 3.39 -0.92
C LEU A 144 -5.21 3.84 -2.30
N PRO A 145 -5.60 5.03 -2.79
CA PRO A 145 -5.27 5.48 -4.14
C PRO A 145 -3.79 5.44 -4.54
N TRP A 146 -2.88 5.63 -3.58
CA TRP A 146 -1.43 5.63 -3.79
C TRP A 146 -0.76 4.26 -3.61
N LEU A 147 -1.49 3.24 -3.15
CA LEU A 147 -0.92 1.90 -2.93
C LEU A 147 -1.09 1.00 -4.16
N PRO A 148 -0.07 0.21 -4.55
CA PRO A 148 -0.18 -0.74 -5.67
C PRO A 148 -1.05 -1.96 -5.32
N GLY A 149 -1.13 -2.35 -4.05
CA GLY A 149 -1.86 -3.53 -3.56
C GLY A 149 -3.01 -3.20 -2.61
N GLY A 150 -4.05 -4.05 -2.59
CA GLY A 150 -5.16 -3.95 -1.66
C GLY A 150 -4.81 -4.35 -0.23
N VAL A 151 -5.60 -3.87 0.74
CA VAL A 151 -5.45 -4.17 2.17
C VAL A 151 -6.45 -5.21 2.67
N VAL A 152 -7.53 -5.42 1.92
CA VAL A 152 -8.48 -6.51 2.08
C VAL A 152 -9.08 -6.82 0.71
N GLY A 153 -9.36 -8.08 0.41
CA GLY A 153 -9.95 -8.44 -0.87
C GLY A 153 -10.24 -9.92 -1.01
N VAL A 154 -10.88 -10.26 -2.11
CA VAL A 154 -11.18 -11.63 -2.53
C VAL A 154 -10.85 -11.79 -4.01
N ASN A 155 -10.20 -12.89 -4.37
CA ASN A 155 -9.95 -13.22 -5.77
C ASN A 155 -11.10 -14.05 -6.38
N ALA A 156 -11.03 -14.29 -7.69
CA ALA A 156 -12.02 -15.05 -8.44
C ALA A 156 -12.21 -16.50 -7.95
N GLU A 157 -11.18 -17.06 -7.29
CA GLU A 157 -11.20 -18.41 -6.72
C GLU A 157 -11.76 -18.45 -5.28
N GLY A 158 -12.22 -17.31 -4.75
CA GLY A 158 -12.77 -17.21 -3.40
C GLY A 158 -11.73 -17.11 -2.29
N LEU A 159 -10.44 -16.95 -2.60
CA LEU A 159 -9.41 -16.69 -1.59
C LEU A 159 -9.60 -15.26 -1.05
N ALA A 160 -9.97 -15.16 0.22
CA ALA A 160 -10.10 -13.91 0.93
C ALA A 160 -8.85 -13.60 1.77
N VAL A 161 -8.35 -12.38 1.68
CA VAL A 161 -7.18 -11.88 2.41
C VAL A 161 -7.52 -10.57 3.09
N ALA A 162 -7.11 -10.41 4.34
CA ALA A 162 -7.17 -9.15 5.08
C ALA A 162 -5.82 -8.90 5.77
N VAL A 163 -5.19 -7.77 5.49
CA VAL A 163 -3.93 -7.38 6.12
C VAL A 163 -4.23 -6.85 7.52
N ALA A 164 -3.62 -7.43 8.53
CA ALA A 164 -3.70 -6.95 9.90
C ALA A 164 -2.31 -6.87 10.53
N ALA A 165 -2.10 -5.87 11.39
CA ALA A 165 -0.94 -5.84 12.26
C ALA A 165 -1.10 -6.89 13.37
N PRO A 166 -0.01 -7.51 13.85
CA PRO A 166 -0.07 -8.33 15.04
C PRO A 166 -0.69 -7.53 16.18
N ALA A 167 -1.61 -8.14 16.93
CA ALA A 167 -2.08 -7.53 18.17
C ALA A 167 -0.86 -7.27 19.07
N ALA A 168 -0.83 -6.12 19.75
CA ALA A 168 0.22 -5.86 20.73
C ALA A 168 0.31 -7.08 21.66
N PRO A 169 1.51 -7.62 21.93
CA PRO A 169 1.64 -8.77 22.81
C PRO A 169 0.95 -8.43 24.14
N PRO A 170 0.21 -9.37 24.75
CA PRO A 170 -0.40 -9.12 26.04
C PRO A 170 0.69 -8.62 26.97
N ARG A 171 0.52 -7.42 27.52
CA ARG A 171 1.45 -6.92 28.54
C ARG A 171 1.42 -7.96 29.65
N HIS A 172 2.53 -8.66 29.87
CA HIS A 172 2.70 -9.44 31.08
C HIS A 172 2.53 -8.44 32.22
N VAL A 173 1.35 -8.44 32.85
CA VAL A 173 1.17 -7.83 34.16
C VAL A 173 2.04 -8.69 35.05
N GLY A 174 3.27 -8.24 35.26
CA GLY A 174 4.17 -8.88 36.21
C GLY A 174 3.40 -8.97 37.52
N LEU A 175 3.06 -10.19 37.94
CA LEU A 175 2.71 -10.47 39.31
C LEU A 175 3.94 -10.04 40.11
N ARG A 176 3.90 -8.81 40.65
CA ARG A 176 4.79 -8.45 41.74
C ARG A 176 4.42 -9.42 42.85
N ALA A 177 5.28 -10.43 43.07
CA ALA A 177 5.23 -11.20 44.30
C ALA A 177 5.27 -10.18 45.45
N ALA A 178 4.27 -10.24 46.31
CA ALA A 178 4.28 -9.46 47.53
C ALA A 178 5.56 -9.79 48.31
N PRO A 179 6.27 -8.80 48.87
CA PRO A 179 7.42 -9.08 49.72
C PRO A 179 6.97 -9.94 50.92
N ALA A 180 7.77 -10.95 51.22
CA ALA A 180 7.57 -11.91 52.31
C ALA A 180 7.69 -11.25 53.70
#